data_AF-A0A6M4JPY4-F1
#
_entry.id   AF-A0A6M4JPY4-F1
#
_cell.length_a   1.000
_cell.length_b   1.000
_cell.length_c   1.000
_cell.angle_alpha   90.00
_cell.angle_beta   90.00
_cell.angle_gamma   90.00
#
_symmetry.space_group_name_H-M   'P 1'
#
loop_
_entity.id
_entity.type
_entity.pdbx_description
1 polymer ?
#
loop_
_entity_poly.entity_id
_entity_poly.type
_entity_poly.pdbx_seq_one_letter_code
_entity_poly.pdbx_strand_id
1 'polypeptide(L)'
;MNPETMNKTLISISKWGKATGILFIIMGAITALSGAFFFLIGAVPGVLQIISGIFLMRSAREAGQMAEHNSGQSEDLMLENYAKFVKMQGIYLIVSIAVSILAIIAFFIFLMLGIADGLFSDTYSTY
;
A
#
# COMPACT_ATOMS: atom_id res chain seq x y z
N MET A 1 26.74 13.42 13.08
CA MET A 1 26.46 12.05 13.57
C MET A 1 27.79 11.31 13.63
N ASN A 2 28.05 10.47 14.63
CA ASN A 2 29.29 9.67 14.67
C ASN A 2 29.24 8.60 13.55
N PRO A 3 30.30 8.37 12.76
CA PRO A 3 30.32 7.37 11.69
C PRO A 3 29.81 5.97 12.11
N GLU A 4 30.08 5.53 13.35
CA GLU A 4 29.56 4.24 13.84
C GLU A 4 28.04 4.21 13.97
N THR A 5 27.43 5.31 14.42
CA THR A 5 25.97 5.39 14.57
C THR A 5 25.30 5.53 13.22
N MET A 6 25.92 6.24 12.27
CA MET A 6 25.45 6.33 10.89
C MET A 6 25.41 4.96 10.21
N ASN A 7 26.48 4.17 10.32
CA ASN A 7 26.55 2.84 9.72
C ASN A 7 25.49 1.89 10.29
N LYS A 8 25.33 1.86 11.63
CA LYS A 8 24.26 1.08 12.28
C LYS A 8 22.86 1.47 11.80
N THR A 9 22.61 2.77 11.61
CA THR A 9 21.32 3.26 11.08
C THR A 9 21.11 2.83 9.64
N LEU A 10 22.11 2.96 8.77
CA LEU A 10 22.03 2.55 7.37
C LEU A 10 21.78 1.04 7.22
N ILE A 11 22.45 0.21 8.02
CA ILE A 11 22.19 -1.24 8.08
C ILE A 11 20.76 -1.53 8.53
N SER A 12 20.24 -0.79 9.52
CA SER A 12 18.87 -0.93 9.99
C SER A 12 17.86 -0.59 8.89
N ILE A 13 18.05 0.56 8.20
CA ILE A 13 17.24 0.98 7.05
C ILE A 13 17.29 -0.09 5.95
N SER A 14 18.46 -0.65 5.67
CA SER A 14 18.61 -1.71 4.66
C SER A 14 17.83 -2.97 5.00
N LYS A 15 17.90 -3.44 6.24
CA LYS A 15 17.20 -4.66 6.69
C LYS A 15 15.68 -4.45 6.74
N TRP A 16 15.23 -3.43 7.47
CA TRP A 16 13.81 -3.17 7.64
C TRP A 16 13.15 -2.67 6.37
N GLY A 17 13.81 -1.81 5.59
CA GLY A 17 13.28 -1.35 4.32
C GLY A 17 13.09 -2.48 3.29
N LYS A 18 13.99 -3.47 3.24
CA LYS A 18 13.80 -4.68 2.42
C LYS A 18 12.63 -5.52 2.90
N ALA A 19 12.56 -5.80 4.21
CA ALA A 19 11.49 -6.60 4.79
C ALA A 19 10.11 -5.94 4.59
N THR A 20 9.99 -4.66 4.95
CA THR A 20 8.76 -3.88 4.76
C THR A 20 8.40 -3.76 3.29
N GLY A 21 9.36 -3.54 2.39
CA GLY A 21 9.10 -3.47 0.96
C GLY A 21 8.51 -4.77 0.38
N ILE A 22 9.01 -5.94 0.82
CA ILE A 22 8.44 -7.24 0.46
C ILE A 22 7.00 -7.37 0.98
N LEU A 23 6.74 -6.99 2.24
CA LEU A 23 5.39 -7.01 2.80
C LEU A 23 4.43 -6.11 2.03
N PHE A 24 4.88 -4.93 1.60
CA PHE A 24 4.11 -4.03 0.74
C PHE A 24 3.72 -4.68 -0.59
N ILE A 25 4.65 -5.41 -1.22
CA ILE A 25 4.38 -6.11 -2.48
C ILE A 25 3.38 -7.25 -2.26
N ILE A 26 3.56 -8.07 -1.23
CA ILE A 26 2.66 -9.20 -0.93
C ILE A 26 1.25 -8.68 -0.61
N MET A 27 1.14 -7.71 0.29
CA MET A 27 -0.15 -7.13 0.66
C MET A 27 -0.81 -6.42 -0.52
N GLY A 28 -0.03 -5.65 -1.28
CA GLY A 28 -0.54 -4.98 -2.48
C GLY A 28 -1.02 -5.96 -3.54
N ALA A 29 -0.37 -7.11 -3.70
CA ALA A 29 -0.83 -8.18 -4.59
C ALA A 29 -2.16 -8.79 -4.13
N ILE A 30 -2.28 -9.11 -2.83
CA ILE A 30 -3.54 -9.61 -2.25
C ILE A 30 -4.67 -8.60 -2.47
N THR A 31 -4.42 -7.32 -2.18
CA THR A 31 -5.39 -6.23 -2.36
C THR A 31 -5.75 -6.04 -3.83
N ALA A 32 -4.77 -6.07 -4.75
CA ALA A 32 -5.02 -5.92 -6.18
C ALA A 32 -5.88 -7.06 -6.73
N LEU A 33 -5.58 -8.30 -6.34
CA LEU A 33 -6.35 -9.49 -6.74
C LEU A 33 -7.77 -9.43 -6.17
N SER A 34 -7.92 -9.10 -4.90
CA SER A 34 -9.24 -8.99 -4.24
C SER A 34 -10.08 -7.88 -4.84
N GLY A 35 -9.46 -6.73 -5.12
CA GLY A 35 -10.12 -5.57 -5.69
C GLY A 35 -10.46 -5.68 -7.17
N ALA A 36 -9.76 -6.52 -7.94
CA ALA A 36 -10.07 -6.77 -9.34
C ALA A 36 -11.48 -7.38 -9.52
N PHE A 37 -11.94 -8.19 -8.56
CA PHE A 37 -13.29 -8.78 -8.57
C PHE A 37 -14.41 -7.74 -8.34
N PHE A 38 -14.11 -6.61 -7.68
CA PHE A 38 -15.06 -5.52 -7.41
C PHE A 38 -14.83 -4.35 -8.38
N PHE A 39 -15.04 -4.57 -9.69
CA PHE A 39 -15.03 -3.57 -10.77
C PHE A 39 -13.68 -3.09 -11.35
N LEU A 40 -12.57 -3.84 -11.23
CA LEU A 40 -11.20 -3.47 -11.68
C LEU A 40 -10.61 -2.19 -11.01
N ILE A 41 -11.44 -1.18 -10.69
CA ILE A 41 -11.11 0.03 -9.95
C ILE A 41 -10.59 -0.31 -8.56
N GLY A 42 -11.10 -1.38 -7.94
CA GLY A 42 -10.64 -1.87 -6.65
C GLY A 42 -9.18 -2.37 -6.65
N ALA A 43 -8.58 -2.65 -7.82
CA ALA A 43 -7.19 -3.09 -7.89
C ALA A 43 -6.17 -1.94 -7.74
N VAL A 44 -6.59 -0.70 -7.99
CA VAL A 44 -5.69 0.48 -8.01
C VAL A 44 -4.93 0.67 -6.70
N PRO A 45 -5.57 0.64 -5.50
CA PRO A 45 -4.83 0.73 -4.23
C PRO A 45 -3.73 -0.32 -4.10
N GLY A 46 -4.01 -1.57 -4.50
CA GLY A 46 -3.04 -2.66 -4.42
C GLY A 46 -1.83 -2.47 -5.32
N VAL A 47 -2.04 -2.01 -6.56
CA VAL A 47 -0.95 -1.70 -7.50
C VAL A 47 -0.07 -0.57 -6.98
N LEU A 48 -0.67 0.49 -6.44
CA LEU A 48 0.07 1.60 -5.83
C LEU A 48 0.94 1.10 -4.67
N GLN A 49 0.40 0.21 -3.82
CA GLN A 49 1.12 -0.38 -2.70
C GLN A 49 2.30 -1.25 -3.15
N ILE A 50 2.17 -2.01 -4.24
CA ILE A 50 3.27 -2.77 -4.84
C ILE A 50 4.40 -1.82 -5.29
N ILE A 51 4.03 -0.76 -6.02
CA ILE A 51 5.00 0.23 -6.52
C ILE A 51 5.72 0.92 -5.37
N SER A 52 5.01 1.31 -4.31
CA SER A 52 5.60 1.82 -3.06
C SER A 52 6.63 0.84 -2.49
N GLY A 53 6.28 -0.46 -2.39
CA GLY A 53 7.18 -1.49 -1.90
C GLY A 53 8.48 -1.59 -2.70
N ILE A 54 8.40 -1.50 -4.03
CA ILE A 54 9.57 -1.51 -4.92
C ILE A 54 10.50 -0.32 -4.62
N PHE A 55 9.96 0.89 -4.47
CA PHE A 55 10.77 2.08 -4.16
C PHE A 55 11.43 1.98 -2.78
N LEU A 56 10.72 1.45 -1.78
CA LEU A 56 11.28 1.22 -0.45
C LEU A 56 12.42 0.19 -0.49
N MET A 57 12.26 -0.91 -1.23
CA MET A 57 13.32 -1.90 -1.42
C MET A 57 14.56 -1.32 -2.11
N ARG A 58 14.37 -0.45 -3.10
CA ARG A 58 15.48 0.25 -3.77
C ARG A 58 16.22 1.16 -2.80
N SER A 59 15.49 1.99 -2.05
CA SER A 59 16.08 2.85 -1.00
C SER A 59 16.88 2.03 0.03
N ALA A 60 16.32 0.91 0.48
CA ALA A 60 16.99 0.00 1.42
C ALA A 60 18.25 -0.67 0.84
N ARG A 61 18.28 -0.96 -0.47
CA ARG A 61 19.46 -1.46 -1.16
C ARG A 61 20.57 -0.41 -1.17
N GLU A 62 20.25 0.82 -1.55
CA GLU A 62 21.23 1.92 -1.59
C GLU A 62 21.78 2.26 -0.19
N ALA A 63 20.92 2.22 0.84
CA ALA A 63 21.35 2.37 2.23
C ALA A 63 22.40 1.33 2.66
N GLY A 64 22.22 0.07 2.24
CA GLY A 64 23.18 -1.01 2.50
C GLY A 64 24.50 -0.80 1.77
N GLN A 65 24.46 -0.31 0.53
CA GLN A 65 25.68 0.00 -0.23
C GLN A 65 26.45 1.18 0.37
N MET A 66 25.75 2.19 0.88
CA MET A 66 26.34 3.33 1.58
C MET A 66 27.04 2.89 2.88
N ALA A 67 26.44 1.96 3.63
CA ALA A 67 27.02 1.39 4.85
C ALA A 67 28.34 0.63 4.59
N GLU A 68 28.47 0.00 3.42
CA GLU A 68 29.63 -0.82 3.04
C GLU A 68 30.73 -0.01 2.33
N HIS A 69 30.37 0.95 1.47
CA HIS A 69 31.32 1.59 0.53
C HIS A 69 31.48 3.11 0.75
N ASN A 70 30.77 3.74 1.70
CA ASN A 70 30.80 5.19 1.97
C ASN A 70 30.74 6.06 0.69
N SER A 71 29.86 5.70 -0.24
CA SER A 71 29.70 6.44 -1.49
C SER A 71 28.61 7.51 -1.33
N GLY A 72 28.93 8.79 -1.62
CA GLY A 72 27.96 9.88 -1.57
C GLY A 72 26.84 9.75 -2.62
N GLN A 73 27.10 9.05 -3.73
CA GLN A 73 26.09 8.77 -4.76
C GLN A 73 24.98 7.83 -4.25
N SER A 74 25.31 6.89 -3.35
CA SER A 74 24.33 5.99 -2.74
C SER A 74 23.37 6.73 -1.79
N GLU A 75 23.80 7.87 -1.22
CA GLU A 75 22.95 8.70 -0.35
C GLU A 75 21.84 9.38 -1.16
N ASP A 76 22.19 10.05 -2.26
CA ASP A 76 21.24 10.73 -3.13
C ASP A 76 20.19 9.75 -3.68
N LEU A 77 20.63 8.59 -4.15
CA LEU A 77 19.74 7.54 -4.67
C LEU A 77 18.85 6.93 -3.58
N MET A 78 19.37 6.76 -2.36
CA MET A 78 18.58 6.30 -1.21
C MET A 78 17.44 7.27 -0.92
N LEU A 79 17.75 8.57 -0.83
CA LEU A 79 16.79 9.63 -0.54
C LEU A 79 15.79 9.83 -1.67
N GLU A 80 16.23 9.77 -2.93
CA GLU A 80 15.35 9.89 -4.09
C GLU A 80 14.31 8.75 -4.13
N ASN A 81 14.75 7.50 -3.91
CA ASN A 81 13.84 6.36 -3.85
C ASN A 81 12.90 6.44 -2.64
N TYR A 82 13.38 6.93 -1.50
CA TYR A 82 12.53 7.15 -0.34
C TYR A 82 11.48 8.25 -0.58
N ALA A 83 11.86 9.36 -1.22
CA ALA A 83 10.93 10.41 -1.61
C ALA A 83 9.85 9.90 -2.57
N LYS A 84 10.21 9.03 -3.53
CA LYS A 84 9.26 8.34 -4.41
C LYS A 84 8.30 7.45 -3.61
N PHE A 85 8.80 6.69 -2.63
CA PHE A 85 7.95 5.92 -1.72
C PHE A 85 6.95 6.82 -0.98
N VAL A 86 7.40 7.91 -0.36
CA VAL A 86 6.52 8.85 0.37
C VAL A 86 5.47 9.46 -0.56
N LYS A 87 5.85 9.88 -1.77
CA LYS A 87 4.91 10.38 -2.79
C LYS A 87 3.85 9.34 -3.14
N MET A 88 4.25 8.09 -3.35
CA MET A 88 3.32 7.01 -3.65
C MET A 88 2.39 6.71 -2.46
N GLN A 89 2.87 6.79 -1.23
CA GLN A 89 2.04 6.65 -0.03
C GLN A 89 0.98 7.76 0.09
N GLY A 90 1.33 9.00 -0.29
CA GLY A 90 0.36 10.10 -0.35
C GLY A 90 -0.76 9.84 -1.35
N ILE A 91 -0.41 9.39 -2.56
CA ILE A 91 -1.40 9.03 -3.60
C ILE A 91 -2.24 7.83 -3.15
N TYR A 92 -1.60 6.79 -2.62
CA TYR A 92 -2.27 5.62 -2.06
C TYR A 92 -3.33 6.03 -1.03
N LEU A 93 -2.99 6.92 -0.10
CA LEU A 93 -3.92 7.38 0.94
C LEU A 93 -5.14 8.09 0.34
N ILE A 94 -4.94 8.97 -0.63
CA ILE A 94 -6.04 9.65 -1.33
C ILE A 94 -6.96 8.63 -2.01
N VAL A 95 -6.38 7.68 -2.76
CA VAL A 95 -7.15 6.65 -3.48
C VAL A 95 -7.88 5.73 -2.51
N SER A 96 -7.24 5.29 -1.42
CA SER A 96 -7.86 4.44 -0.40
C SER A 96 -9.03 5.12 0.29
N ILE A 97 -8.94 6.43 0.57
CA ILE A 97 -10.06 7.20 1.12
C ILE A 97 -11.23 7.21 0.12
N ALA A 98 -10.97 7.51 -1.15
CA ALA A 98 -12.01 7.54 -2.19
C ALA A 98 -12.71 6.18 -2.34
N VAL A 99 -11.94 5.08 -2.40
CA VAL A 99 -12.49 3.72 -2.48
C VAL A 99 -13.28 3.37 -1.21
N SER A 100 -12.82 3.77 -0.02
CA SER A 100 -13.52 3.50 1.23
C SER A 100 -14.88 4.20 1.29
N ILE A 101 -14.97 5.45 0.81
CA ILE A 101 -16.24 6.18 0.73
C ILE A 101 -17.21 5.46 -0.21
N LEU A 102 -16.75 5.03 -1.38
CA LEU A 102 -17.58 4.27 -2.34
C LEU A 102 -18.06 2.94 -1.75
N ALA A 103 -17.18 2.23 -1.04
CA ALA A 103 -17.52 0.97 -0.37
C ALA A 103 -18.58 1.14 0.71
N ILE A 104 -18.50 2.21 1.51
CA ILE A 104 -19.51 2.55 2.53
C ILE A 104 -20.86 2.83 1.86
N ILE A 105 -20.88 3.62 0.78
CA ILE A 105 -22.12 3.91 0.03
C ILE A 105 -22.73 2.62 -0.53
N ALA A 106 -21.92 1.78 -1.17
CA ALA A 106 -22.36 0.50 -1.71
C ALA A 106 -22.93 -0.42 -0.62
N PHE A 107 -22.27 -0.50 0.54
CA PHE A 107 -22.72 -1.29 1.67
C PHE A 107 -24.14 -0.89 2.12
N PHE A 108 -24.41 0.40 2.29
CA PHE A 108 -25.75 0.87 2.67
C PHE A 108 -26.81 0.57 1.60
N ILE A 109 -26.46 0.69 0.31
CA ILE A 109 -27.37 0.33 -0.78
C ILE A 109 -27.72 -1.16 -0.72
N PHE A 110 -26.72 -2.04 -0.60
CA PHE A 110 -26.96 -3.48 -0.51
C PHE A 110 -27.75 -3.88 0.73
N LEU A 111 -27.49 -3.22 1.87
CA LEU A 111 -28.25 -3.44 3.10
C LEU A 111 -29.73 -3.08 2.92
N MET A 112 -30.02 -1.93 2.30
CA MET A 112 -31.41 -1.52 2.02
C MET A 112 -32.10 -2.45 1.02
N LEU A 113 -31.40 -2.89 -0.02
CA LEU A 113 -31.94 -3.85 -0.99
C LEU A 113 -32.27 -5.20 -0.34
N GLY A 114 -31.39 -5.72 0.52
CA GLY A 114 -31.64 -6.97 1.24
C GLY A 114 -32.82 -6.88 2.20
N ILE A 115 -32.96 -5.76 2.91
CA ILE A 115 -34.14 -5.51 3.77
C ILE A 115 -35.42 -5.43 2.93
N ALA A 116 -35.38 -4.73 1.81
CA ALA A 116 -36.53 -4.61 0.91
C ALA A 116 -36.97 -5.98 0.38
N ASP A 117 -36.03 -6.81 -0.09
CA ASP A 117 -36.31 -8.15 -0.60
C ASP A 117 -36.98 -9.05 0.46
N GLY A 118 -36.47 -9.04 1.70
CA GLY A 118 -37.08 -9.76 2.83
C GLY A 118 -38.51 -9.28 3.14
N LEU A 119 -38.73 -7.97 3.16
CA LEU A 119 -40.06 -7.36 3.39
C LEU A 119 -41.06 -7.72 2.29
N PHE A 120 -40.64 -7.68 1.02
CA PHE A 120 -41.51 -8.07 -0.10
C PHE A 120 -41.83 -9.56 -0.05
N SER A 121 -40.85 -10.43 0.21
CA SER A 121 -41.07 -11.88 0.35
C SER A 121 -42.11 -12.24 1.42
N ASP A 122 -42.00 -11.66 2.62
CA ASP A 122 -42.96 -11.94 3.70
C ASP A 122 -44.37 -11.46 3.35
N THR A 123 -44.48 -10.29 2.70
CA THR A 123 -45.77 -9.72 2.29
C THR A 123 -46.49 -10.63 1.28
N TYR A 124 -45.79 -11.17 0.29
CA TYR A 124 -46.40 -12.07 -0.71
C TYR A 124 -46.68 -13.50 -0.18
N SER A 125 -46.09 -13.91 0.94
CA SER A 125 -46.42 -15.21 1.57
C SER A 125 -47.66 -15.18 2.46
N THR A 126 -48.12 -13.97 2.84
CA THR A 126 -49.24 -13.76 3.78
C THR A 126 -50.58 -13.57 3.06
N TYR A 127 -50.58 -13.48 1.72
CA TYR A 127 -51.77 -13.44 0.85
C TYR A 127 -51.86 -14.70 0.00
#